data_AF-A0A7Y5NTM0-F1
#
_entry.id   AF-A0A7Y5NTM0-F1
#
_cell.length_a   1.000
_cell.length_b   1.000
_cell.length_c   1.000
_cell.angle_alpha   90.00
_cell.angle_beta   90.00
_cell.angle_gamma   90.00
#
_symmetry.space_group_name_H-M   'P 1'
#
loop_
_entity.id
_entity.type
_entity.pdbx_description
1 polymer ?
#
loop_
_entity_poly.entity_id
_entity_poly.type
_entity_poly.pdbx_seq_one_letter_code
_entity_poly.pdbx_strand_id
1 'polypeptide(L)'
;MPAQDYRTQAPVEPEGVSAQSEIDRLGTLRSVHEAPPLRYALIGPICISGLVAAVGALCGAPPPILAGIAAVSLGLLAWSPLRTRGVSVQLHARGLVLQGRRARRAIAFEDVNEIWFGISLLHAQAGAYLHTIRILDYSGHVHSVPIAVKNGATLANAVLRACSEALLLEAKRALGEGQALTFAKVQLDREGISIDGSRAAWNEIRLAVVSHARLHLYRRLPIFAWRTVRLDRVPNPAVFVGLVARSVRRARIDDRLIAPDDRGPPAQLTPAGKEAALKSMFIGGVVCVAGVMFTCATYANGSVHLLAWGPILFGAVRLYRGAAALWFRPPR
;
A
#
# COMPACT_ATOMS: atom_id res chain seq x y z
N MET A 1 32.79 15.75 4.21
CA MET A 1 32.73 14.75 3.14
C MET A 1 31.47 14.99 2.32
N PRO A 2 31.53 14.96 0.98
CA PRO A 2 30.32 15.06 0.15
C PRO A 2 29.38 13.91 0.49
N ALA A 3 28.07 14.19 0.49
CA ALA A 3 27.06 13.17 0.72
C ALA A 3 27.08 12.18 -0.45
N GLN A 4 27.31 10.90 -0.18
CA GLN A 4 27.25 9.86 -1.20
C GLN A 4 25.80 9.36 -1.26
N ASP A 5 25.25 9.24 -2.47
CA ASP A 5 23.98 8.54 -2.65
C ASP A 5 24.17 7.09 -2.23
N TYR A 6 23.21 6.58 -1.47
CA TYR A 6 23.35 5.32 -0.73
C TYR A 6 23.62 4.07 -1.61
N ARG A 7 23.55 4.16 -2.94
CA ARG A 7 24.17 3.24 -3.91
C ARG A 7 24.16 3.86 -5.31
N THR A 8 25.29 4.37 -5.80
CA THR A 8 25.41 4.89 -7.19
C THR A 8 26.12 3.91 -8.14
N GLN A 9 26.81 2.90 -7.62
CA GLN A 9 27.58 1.97 -8.45
C GLN A 9 26.82 0.66 -8.63
N ALA A 10 26.35 0.44 -9.85
CA ALA A 10 25.84 -0.85 -10.29
C ALA A 10 27.00 -1.88 -10.34
N PRO A 11 26.80 -3.12 -9.88
CA PRO A 11 27.55 -4.25 -10.40
C PRO A 11 27.41 -4.28 -11.94
N VAL A 12 28.44 -4.76 -12.63
CA VAL A 12 28.49 -4.94 -14.09
C VAL A 12 27.16 -5.51 -14.61
N GLU A 13 26.58 -4.86 -15.62
CA GLU A 13 25.30 -5.22 -16.21
C GLU A 13 25.28 -6.72 -16.60
N PRO A 14 24.35 -7.53 -16.08
CA PRO A 14 24.34 -8.95 -16.37
C PRO A 14 23.92 -9.19 -17.82
N GLU A 15 24.79 -9.90 -18.55
CA GLU A 15 24.53 -10.37 -19.91
C GLU A 15 23.26 -11.25 -19.97
N GLY A 16 22.51 -11.19 -21.08
CA GLY A 16 21.19 -11.81 -21.22
C GLY A 16 21.11 -13.26 -20.70
N VAL A 17 20.43 -13.46 -19.58
CA VAL A 17 20.40 -14.71 -18.83
C VAL A 17 19.47 -15.72 -19.52
N SER A 18 19.98 -16.90 -19.88
CA SER A 18 19.18 -18.02 -20.40
C SER A 18 18.11 -18.50 -19.41
N ALA A 19 17.07 -19.20 -19.87
CA ALA A 19 15.99 -19.69 -19.00
C ALA A 19 16.47 -20.66 -17.90
N GLN A 20 17.48 -21.50 -18.19
CA GLN A 20 18.05 -22.42 -17.20
C GLN A 20 18.77 -21.62 -16.09
N SER A 21 19.54 -20.62 -16.48
CA SER A 21 20.19 -19.71 -15.52
C SER A 21 19.17 -18.87 -14.73
N GLU A 22 17.94 -18.68 -15.21
CA GLU A 22 16.90 -18.00 -14.43
C GLU A 22 16.50 -18.81 -13.19
N ILE A 23 16.30 -20.13 -13.33
CA ILE A 23 15.98 -21.03 -12.21
C ILE A 23 17.14 -21.06 -11.22
N ASP A 24 18.37 -21.15 -11.73
CA ASP A 24 19.58 -21.18 -10.92
C ASP A 24 19.84 -19.86 -10.19
N ARG A 25 19.36 -18.72 -10.70
CA ARG A 25 19.45 -17.42 -10.02
C ARG A 25 18.33 -17.22 -9.00
N LEU A 26 17.08 -17.47 -9.38
CA LEU A 26 15.92 -17.23 -8.51
C LEU A 26 15.81 -18.25 -7.38
N GLY A 27 16.29 -19.48 -7.60
CA GLY A 27 16.13 -20.60 -6.68
C GLY A 27 14.70 -21.16 -6.63
N THR A 28 14.42 -21.96 -5.60
CA THR A 28 13.17 -22.72 -5.47
C THR A 28 11.95 -21.80 -5.33
N LEU A 29 10.86 -22.15 -6.03
CA LEU A 29 9.56 -21.50 -5.91
C LEU A 29 9.02 -21.68 -4.49
N ARG A 30 8.63 -20.59 -3.82
CA ARG A 30 8.06 -20.59 -2.46
C ARG A 30 6.54 -20.44 -2.46
N SER A 31 6.03 -19.50 -3.25
CA SER A 31 4.59 -19.21 -3.29
C SER A 31 4.17 -18.53 -4.58
N VAL A 32 2.90 -18.70 -4.95
CA VAL A 32 2.28 -18.04 -6.11
C VAL A 32 1.14 -17.16 -5.61
N HIS A 33 1.15 -15.90 -6.03
CA HIS A 33 0.20 -14.87 -5.62
C HIS A 33 -0.54 -14.35 -6.85
N GLU A 34 -1.76 -14.83 -7.05
CA GLU A 34 -2.57 -14.46 -8.21
C GLU A 34 -3.54 -13.32 -7.86
N ALA A 35 -3.84 -12.49 -8.85
CA ALA A 35 -4.97 -11.57 -8.76
C ALA A 35 -6.27 -12.36 -8.49
N PRO A 36 -7.22 -11.80 -7.71
CA PRO A 36 -8.51 -12.47 -7.49
C PRO A 36 -9.19 -12.76 -8.84
N PRO A 37 -9.86 -13.91 -8.99
CA PRO A 37 -10.50 -14.24 -10.25
C PRO A 37 -11.56 -13.20 -10.56
N LEU A 38 -11.67 -12.86 -11.85
CA LEU A 38 -12.47 -11.73 -12.33
C LEU A 38 -13.91 -11.74 -11.79
N ARG A 39 -14.51 -12.93 -11.68
CA ARG A 39 -15.86 -13.09 -11.13
C ARG A 39 -16.03 -12.46 -9.75
N TYR A 40 -15.08 -12.63 -8.83
CA TYR A 40 -15.18 -12.04 -7.50
C TYR A 40 -14.86 -10.55 -7.52
N ALA A 41 -13.92 -10.15 -8.38
CA ALA A 41 -13.53 -8.75 -8.50
C ALA A 41 -14.64 -7.87 -9.11
N LEU A 42 -15.54 -8.44 -9.91
CA LEU A 42 -16.68 -7.75 -10.52
C LEU A 42 -17.94 -7.67 -9.62
N ILE A 43 -18.04 -8.48 -8.56
CA ILE A 43 -19.22 -8.47 -7.67
C ILE A 43 -19.44 -7.07 -7.10
N GLY A 44 -18.39 -6.45 -6.55
CA GLY A 44 -18.47 -5.10 -5.98
C GLY A 44 -18.99 -4.05 -6.98
N PRO A 45 -18.34 -3.86 -8.14
CA PRO A 45 -18.82 -3.01 -9.22
C PRO A 45 -20.28 -3.27 -9.62
N ILE A 46 -20.66 -4.53 -9.84
CA ILE A 46 -22.03 -4.90 -10.25
C ILE A 46 -23.03 -4.52 -9.16
N CYS A 47 -22.75 -4.83 -7.89
CA CYS A 47 -23.64 -4.48 -6.78
C CYS A 47 -23.79 -2.96 -6.62
N ILE A 48 -22.71 -2.19 -6.76
CA ILE A 48 -22.75 -0.72 -6.65
C ILE A 48 -23.57 -0.14 -7.81
N SER A 49 -23.32 -0.57 -9.04
CA SER A 49 -24.07 -0.12 -10.22
C SER A 49 -25.55 -0.49 -10.12
N GLY A 50 -25.86 -1.71 -9.67
CA GLY A 50 -27.25 -2.14 -9.43
C GLY A 50 -27.94 -1.32 -8.35
N LEU A 51 -27.24 -0.96 -7.27
CA LEU A 51 -27.77 -0.09 -6.22
C LEU A 51 -28.04 1.32 -6.75
N VAL A 52 -27.13 1.91 -7.53
CA VAL A 52 -27.33 3.23 -8.14
C VAL A 52 -28.56 3.23 -9.05
N ALA A 53 -28.74 2.19 -9.87
CA ALA A 53 -29.93 2.04 -10.72
C ALA A 53 -31.22 1.91 -9.91
N ALA A 54 -31.21 1.08 -8.86
CA ALA A 54 -32.37 0.86 -7.99
C ALA A 54 -32.80 2.17 -7.29
N VAL A 55 -31.84 2.94 -6.78
CA VAL A 55 -32.15 4.23 -6.14
C VAL A 55 -32.69 5.23 -7.16
N GLY A 56 -32.09 5.32 -8.35
CA GLY A 56 -32.62 6.21 -9.38
C GLY A 56 -34.03 5.83 -9.84
N ALA A 57 -34.37 4.54 -9.88
CA ALA A 57 -35.73 4.07 -10.15
C ALA A 57 -36.73 4.54 -9.08
N LEU A 58 -36.34 4.46 -7.79
CA LEU A 58 -37.17 4.98 -6.69
C LEU A 58 -37.39 6.49 -6.77
N CYS A 59 -36.47 7.23 -7.40
CA CYS A 59 -36.59 8.66 -7.65
C CYS A 59 -37.34 9.00 -8.95
N GLY A 60 -37.94 8.01 -9.64
CA GLY A 60 -38.74 8.23 -10.83
C GLY A 60 -37.95 8.47 -12.12
N ALA A 61 -36.64 8.18 -12.14
CA ALA A 61 -35.85 8.31 -13.36
C ALA A 61 -36.28 7.28 -14.42
N PRO A 62 -36.33 7.65 -15.71
CA PRO A 62 -36.77 6.74 -16.76
C PRO A 62 -35.75 5.60 -16.98
N PRO A 63 -36.20 4.38 -17.32
CA PRO A 63 -35.33 3.22 -17.52
C PRO A 63 -34.08 3.42 -18.40
N PRO A 64 -34.11 4.12 -19.55
CA PRO A 64 -32.90 4.32 -20.36
C PRO A 64 -31.81 5.15 -19.65
N ILE A 65 -32.20 6.14 -18.84
CA ILE A 65 -31.23 6.93 -18.06
C ILE A 65 -30.55 6.06 -17.01
N LEU A 66 -31.33 5.20 -16.33
CA LEU A 66 -30.81 4.27 -15.33
C LEU A 66 -29.86 3.24 -15.93
N ALA A 67 -30.21 2.68 -17.09
CA ALA A 67 -29.35 1.77 -17.83
C ALA A 67 -28.02 2.44 -18.21
N GLY A 68 -28.07 3.69 -18.68
CA GLY A 68 -26.88 4.48 -19.00
C GLY A 68 -25.97 4.71 -17.79
N ILE A 69 -26.53 5.16 -16.66
CA ILE A 69 -25.77 5.41 -15.42
C ILE A 69 -25.18 4.09 -14.87
N ALA A 70 -25.95 3.01 -14.88
CA ALA A 70 -25.49 1.69 -14.45
C ALA A 70 -24.32 1.19 -15.32
N ALA A 71 -24.43 1.34 -16.65
CA ALA A 71 -23.37 0.93 -17.57
C ALA A 71 -22.09 1.75 -17.39
N VAL A 72 -22.20 3.08 -17.27
CA VAL A 72 -21.05 3.96 -17.04
C VAL A 72 -20.37 3.67 -15.70
N SER A 73 -21.15 3.57 -14.62
CA SER A 73 -20.60 3.23 -13.29
C SER A 73 -19.93 1.86 -13.28
N LEU A 74 -20.53 0.86 -13.93
CA LEU A 74 -19.95 -0.46 -14.03
C LEU A 74 -18.65 -0.43 -14.82
N GLY A 75 -18.62 0.27 -15.96
CA GLY A 75 -17.42 0.43 -16.78
C GLY A 75 -16.26 1.07 -16.00
N LEU A 76 -16.55 2.16 -15.27
CA LEU A 76 -15.55 2.85 -14.45
C LEU A 76 -15.04 1.98 -13.30
N LEU A 77 -15.94 1.29 -12.57
CA LEU A 77 -15.58 0.46 -11.42
C LEU A 77 -14.92 -0.86 -11.83
N ALA A 78 -15.33 -1.45 -12.95
CA ALA A 78 -14.77 -2.68 -13.51
C ALA A 78 -13.42 -2.47 -14.21
N TRP A 79 -13.06 -1.22 -14.55
CA TRP A 79 -11.79 -0.92 -15.22
C TRP A 79 -10.56 -1.41 -14.44
N SER A 80 -10.54 -1.17 -13.13
CA SER A 80 -9.44 -1.57 -12.24
C SER A 80 -9.24 -3.11 -12.23
N PRO A 81 -10.25 -3.94 -11.90
CA PRO A 81 -10.09 -5.40 -11.91
C PRO A 81 -9.84 -5.98 -13.31
N LEU A 82 -10.32 -5.33 -14.38
CA LEU A 82 -10.00 -5.74 -15.74
C LEU A 82 -8.52 -5.52 -16.05
N ARG A 83 -7.91 -4.42 -15.59
CA ARG A 83 -6.48 -4.16 -15.78
C ARG A 83 -5.57 -5.12 -15.00
N THR A 84 -5.99 -5.57 -13.82
CA THR A 84 -5.20 -6.49 -12.99
C THR A 84 -5.40 -7.97 -13.32
N ARG A 85 -6.35 -8.30 -14.21
CA ARG A 85 -6.61 -9.69 -14.60
C ARG A 85 -5.40 -10.32 -15.29
N GLY A 86 -5.06 -11.54 -14.87
CA GLY A 86 -3.95 -12.32 -15.40
C GLY A 86 -2.60 -11.89 -14.84
N VAL A 87 -2.59 -11.05 -13.80
CA VAL A 87 -1.38 -10.75 -13.05
C VAL A 87 -1.17 -11.80 -11.98
N SER A 88 0.00 -12.42 -11.98
CA SER A 88 0.48 -13.27 -10.91
C SER A 88 1.92 -12.93 -10.55
N VAL A 89 2.24 -13.10 -9.27
CA VAL A 89 3.59 -12.91 -8.74
C VAL A 89 4.04 -14.24 -8.16
N GLN A 90 5.09 -14.82 -8.72
CA GLN A 90 5.71 -16.02 -8.20
C GLN A 90 6.89 -15.59 -7.35
N LEU A 91 6.87 -15.93 -6.06
CA LEU A 91 7.94 -15.62 -5.13
C LEU A 91 8.87 -16.83 -5.05
N HIS A 92 10.14 -16.61 -5.34
CA HIS A 92 11.21 -17.60 -5.23
C HIS A 92 12.10 -17.31 -4.01
N ALA A 93 13.06 -18.18 -3.73
CA ALA A 93 13.97 -18.03 -2.61
C ALA A 93 14.85 -16.78 -2.69
N ARG A 94 15.32 -16.43 -3.90
CA ARG A 94 16.27 -15.34 -4.17
C ARG A 94 15.75 -14.32 -5.18
N GLY A 95 14.47 -14.36 -5.51
CA GLY A 95 13.88 -13.40 -6.43
C GLY A 95 12.39 -13.59 -6.59
N LEU A 96 11.83 -12.94 -7.61
CA LEU A 96 10.44 -13.07 -7.97
C LEU A 96 10.25 -13.03 -9.48
N VAL A 97 9.16 -13.63 -9.94
CA VAL A 97 8.72 -13.56 -11.33
C VAL A 97 7.39 -12.82 -11.37
N LEU A 98 7.36 -11.70 -12.09
CA LEU A 98 6.15 -10.97 -12.43
C LEU A 98 5.60 -11.51 -13.75
N GLN A 99 4.43 -12.12 -13.68
CA GLN A 99 3.71 -12.58 -14.85
C GLN A 99 2.51 -11.65 -15.08
N GLY A 100 2.57 -10.88 -16.14
CA GLY A 100 1.47 -10.09 -16.66
C GLY A 100 0.92 -10.69 -17.96
N ARG A 101 -0.14 -10.09 -18.50
CA ARG A 101 -0.78 -10.57 -19.75
C ARG A 101 0.14 -10.62 -20.97
N ARG A 102 1.12 -9.73 -21.04
CA ARG A 102 1.99 -9.55 -22.21
C ARG A 102 3.48 -9.75 -21.92
N ALA A 103 3.85 -9.86 -20.65
CA ALA A 103 5.25 -9.89 -20.25
C ALA A 103 5.42 -10.79 -19.02
N ARG A 104 6.49 -11.58 -19.06
CA ARG A 104 7.05 -12.29 -17.91
C ARG A 104 8.39 -11.64 -17.61
N ARG A 105 8.61 -11.25 -16.35
CA ARG A 105 9.86 -10.62 -15.92
C ARG A 105 10.36 -11.30 -14.66
N ALA A 106 11.58 -11.81 -14.71
CA ALA A 106 12.29 -12.34 -13.55
C ALA A 106 13.15 -11.25 -12.93
N ILE A 107 13.14 -11.15 -11.60
CA ILE A 107 13.89 -10.16 -10.84
C ILE A 107 14.59 -10.91 -9.72
N ALA A 108 15.91 -11.02 -9.79
CA ALA A 108 16.72 -11.51 -8.69
C ALA A 108 16.86 -10.42 -7.62
N PHE A 109 16.78 -10.77 -6.34
CA PHE A 109 16.88 -9.80 -5.25
C PHE A 109 18.27 -9.19 -5.14
N GLU A 110 19.30 -9.90 -5.62
CA GLU A 110 20.66 -9.37 -5.74
C GLU A 110 20.77 -8.25 -6.78
N ASP A 111 19.88 -8.19 -7.78
CA ASP A 111 19.87 -7.16 -8.82
C ASP A 111 19.09 -5.90 -8.39
N VAL A 112 18.48 -5.92 -7.20
CA VAL A 112 17.64 -4.82 -6.71
C VAL A 112 18.50 -3.71 -6.14
N ASN A 113 18.40 -2.52 -6.73
CA ASN A 113 19.07 -1.33 -6.25
C ASN A 113 18.22 -0.55 -5.24
N GLU A 114 16.97 -0.26 -5.60
CA GLU A 114 16.06 0.50 -4.75
C GLU A 114 14.67 -0.11 -4.67
N ILE A 115 14.05 0.07 -3.51
CA ILE A 115 12.64 -0.22 -3.30
C ILE A 115 11.90 1.05 -2.91
N TRP A 116 10.76 1.27 -3.54
CA TRP A 116 9.84 2.35 -3.24
C TRP A 116 8.46 1.81 -2.91
N PHE A 117 7.82 2.44 -1.92
CA PHE A 117 6.43 2.14 -1.60
C PHE A 117 5.49 2.94 -2.50
N GLY A 118 4.66 2.24 -3.27
CA GLY A 118 3.51 2.85 -3.91
C GLY A 118 2.35 2.86 -2.92
N ILE A 119 2.13 4.03 -2.32
CA ILE A 119 1.12 4.24 -1.29
C ILE A 119 0.00 5.11 -1.86
N SER A 120 -1.24 4.72 -1.55
CA SER A 120 -2.42 5.52 -1.82
C SER A 120 -2.99 6.00 -0.48
N LEU A 121 -3.28 7.30 -0.41
CA LEU A 121 -3.94 7.92 0.75
C LEU A 121 -5.45 7.67 0.65
N LEU A 122 -6.02 6.97 1.63
CA LEU A 122 -7.47 6.81 1.78
C LEU A 122 -8.01 8.04 2.50
N HIS A 123 -8.31 9.13 1.77
CA HIS A 123 -8.76 10.40 2.35
C HIS A 123 -7.81 10.95 3.46
N ALA A 124 -8.00 12.19 3.92
CA ALA A 124 -7.05 12.81 4.86
C ALA A 124 -6.93 12.09 6.23
N GLN A 125 -7.91 11.25 6.59
CA GLN A 125 -7.99 10.61 7.92
C GLN A 125 -8.16 9.08 7.90
N ALA A 126 -8.42 8.44 6.75
CA ALA A 126 -8.76 7.01 6.71
C ALA A 126 -7.54 6.08 6.56
N GLY A 127 -6.33 6.65 6.56
CA GLY A 127 -5.06 5.93 6.56
C GLY A 127 -4.39 5.88 5.20
N ALA A 128 -3.29 5.15 5.13
CA ALA A 128 -2.53 4.92 3.92
C ALA A 128 -2.45 3.41 3.70
N TYR A 129 -2.54 2.97 2.44
CA TYR A 129 -2.37 1.55 2.11
C TYR A 129 -1.33 1.39 1.01
N LEU A 130 -0.54 0.33 1.14
CA LEU A 130 0.43 -0.09 0.13
C LEU A 130 -0.32 -0.83 -0.99
N HIS A 131 -0.34 -0.25 -2.19
CA HIS A 131 -0.98 -0.87 -3.34
C HIS A 131 0.03 -1.53 -4.29
N THR A 132 1.28 -1.03 -4.30
CA THR A 132 2.36 -1.59 -5.11
C THR A 132 3.71 -1.40 -4.42
N ILE A 133 4.64 -2.32 -4.67
CA ILE A 133 6.06 -2.13 -4.38
C ILE A 133 6.74 -1.87 -5.72
N ARG A 134 7.45 -0.74 -5.84
CA ARG A 134 8.27 -0.45 -7.01
C ARG A 134 9.69 -0.88 -6.72
N ILE A 135 10.24 -1.73 -7.57
CA ILE A 135 11.60 -2.23 -7.49
C ILE A 135 12.36 -1.59 -8.65
N LEU A 136 13.42 -0.85 -8.34
CA LEU A 136 14.38 -0.35 -9.32
C LEU A 136 15.57 -1.30 -9.32
N ASP A 137 15.83 -1.94 -10.45
CA ASP A 137 17.03 -2.76 -10.60
C ASP A 137 18.26 -1.91 -10.98
N TYR A 138 19.43 -2.56 -11.02
CA TYR A 138 20.68 -1.89 -11.42
C TYR A 138 20.71 -1.40 -12.87
N SER A 139 19.89 -1.97 -13.76
CA SER A 139 19.76 -1.49 -15.13
C SER A 139 18.88 -0.23 -15.24
N GLY A 140 18.34 0.25 -14.11
CA GLY A 140 17.46 1.42 -14.06
C GLY A 140 16.01 1.11 -14.44
N HIS A 141 15.65 -0.16 -14.64
CA HIS A 141 14.28 -0.55 -14.95
C HIS A 141 13.43 -0.58 -13.68
N VAL A 142 12.25 0.04 -13.76
CA VAL A 142 11.27 0.04 -12.68
C VAL A 142 10.27 -1.09 -12.90
N HIS A 143 10.21 -2.00 -11.93
CA HIS A 143 9.23 -3.08 -11.87
C HIS A 143 8.18 -2.77 -10.81
N SER A 144 6.90 -2.91 -11.15
CA SER A 144 5.80 -2.70 -10.21
C SER A 144 5.23 -4.04 -9.76
N VAL A 145 5.38 -4.36 -8.48
CA VAL A 145 4.85 -5.56 -7.84
C VAL A 145 3.51 -5.22 -7.18
N PRO A 146 2.37 -5.64 -7.75
CA PRO A 146 1.07 -5.30 -7.20
C PRO A 146 0.81 -6.09 -5.92
N ILE A 147 0.28 -5.39 -4.91
CA ILE A 147 -0.10 -5.98 -3.62
C ILE A 147 -1.57 -6.42 -3.61
N ALA A 148 -2.35 -6.03 -4.63
CA ALA A 148 -3.73 -6.47 -4.86
C ALA A 148 -3.82 -7.91 -5.43
N VAL A 149 -3.06 -8.83 -4.85
CA VAL A 149 -3.01 -10.26 -5.16
C VAL A 149 -3.33 -11.08 -3.90
N LYS A 150 -3.65 -12.37 -4.06
CA LYS A 150 -3.89 -13.28 -2.94
C LYS A 150 -2.70 -13.27 -2.00
N ASN A 151 -2.93 -13.03 -0.70
CA ASN A 151 -1.90 -12.90 0.33
C ASN A 151 -0.84 -11.81 0.02
N GLY A 152 -1.28 -10.70 -0.60
CA GLY A 152 -0.38 -9.61 -0.99
C GLY A 152 0.44 -9.00 0.16
N ALA A 153 -0.10 -8.96 1.38
CA ALA A 153 0.66 -8.51 2.55
C ALA A 153 1.86 -9.44 2.87
N THR A 154 1.65 -10.75 2.78
CA THR A 154 2.72 -11.75 2.95
C THR A 154 3.77 -11.62 1.86
N LEU A 155 3.34 -11.44 0.60
CA LEU A 155 4.23 -11.16 -0.53
C LEU A 155 5.06 -9.89 -0.28
N ALA A 156 4.40 -8.79 0.09
CA ALA A 156 5.06 -7.52 0.38
C ALA A 156 6.14 -7.68 1.45
N ASN A 157 5.79 -8.29 2.59
CA ASN A 157 6.73 -8.50 3.69
C ASN A 157 7.91 -9.39 3.29
N ALA A 158 7.67 -10.45 2.51
CA ALA A 158 8.73 -11.32 2.04
C ALA A 158 9.71 -10.61 1.10
N VAL A 159 9.19 -9.84 0.13
CA VAL A 159 10.00 -9.03 -0.79
C VAL A 159 10.80 -7.97 -0.03
N LEU A 160 10.15 -7.22 0.86
CA LEU A 160 10.82 -6.18 1.63
C LEU A 160 11.90 -6.75 2.53
N ARG A 161 11.63 -7.87 3.22
CA ARG A 161 12.63 -8.53 4.06
C ARG A 161 13.82 -9.00 3.22
N ALA A 162 13.58 -9.73 2.13
CA ALA A 162 14.64 -10.30 1.32
C ALA A 162 15.57 -9.22 0.74
N CYS A 163 15.02 -8.12 0.23
CA CYS A 163 15.83 -7.05 -0.35
C CYS A 163 16.45 -6.12 0.72
N SER A 164 15.78 -5.88 1.85
CA SER A 164 16.28 -4.93 2.86
C SER A 164 17.33 -5.51 3.80
N GLU A 165 17.40 -6.83 3.98
CA GLU A 165 18.31 -7.46 4.95
C GLU A 165 19.78 -7.23 4.57
N ALA A 166 20.15 -7.53 3.33
CA ALA A 166 21.50 -7.30 2.81
C ALA A 166 21.86 -5.80 2.81
N LEU A 167 20.96 -4.97 2.28
CA LEU A 167 21.11 -3.51 2.25
C LEU A 167 21.31 -2.92 3.66
N LEU A 168 20.51 -3.37 4.63
CA LEU A 168 20.58 -2.87 6.00
C LEU A 168 21.91 -3.22 6.66
N LEU A 169 22.49 -4.39 6.37
CA LEU A 169 23.81 -4.76 6.87
C LEU A 169 24.90 -3.82 6.33
N GLU A 170 24.90 -3.57 5.03
CA GLU A 170 25.83 -2.63 4.39
C GLU A 170 25.67 -1.20 4.92
N ALA A 171 24.43 -0.72 5.03
CA ALA A 171 24.15 0.61 5.59
C ALA A 171 24.66 0.76 7.02
N LYS A 172 24.47 -0.27 7.85
CA LYS A 172 24.97 -0.27 9.23
C LYS A 172 26.48 -0.16 9.27
N ARG A 173 27.18 -0.87 8.38
CA ARG A 173 28.65 -0.79 8.27
C ARG A 173 29.10 0.61 7.87
N ALA A 174 28.54 1.14 6.78
CA ALA A 174 28.85 2.48 6.28
C ALA A 174 28.61 3.57 7.34
N LEU A 175 27.47 3.51 8.04
CA LEU A 175 27.16 4.46 9.12
C LEU A 175 28.12 4.32 10.31
N GLY A 176 28.54 3.08 10.63
CA GLY A 176 29.53 2.79 11.68
C GLY A 176 30.92 3.33 11.35
N GLU A 177 31.28 3.35 10.07
CA GLU A 177 32.50 3.95 9.52
C GLU A 177 32.45 5.49 9.45
N GLY A 178 31.33 6.09 9.87
CA GLY A 178 31.13 7.55 9.87
C GLY A 178 30.71 8.12 8.52
N GLN A 179 30.37 7.28 7.55
CA GLN A 179 29.84 7.74 6.27
C GLN A 179 28.42 8.31 6.45
N ALA A 180 28.12 9.37 5.70
CA ALA A 180 26.79 9.95 5.65
C ALA A 180 25.99 9.30 4.51
N LEU A 181 24.82 8.74 4.83
CA LEU A 181 23.94 8.05 3.92
C LEU A 181 22.80 8.95 3.47
N THR A 182 22.59 9.09 2.17
CA THR A 182 21.50 9.90 1.60
C THR A 182 20.35 9.04 1.10
N PHE A 183 19.15 9.36 1.58
CA PHE A 183 17.86 8.79 1.18
C PHE A 183 16.97 9.92 0.65
N ALA A 184 17.12 10.26 -0.63
CA ALA A 184 16.48 11.42 -1.24
C ALA A 184 16.77 12.71 -0.44
N LYS A 185 15.73 13.35 0.14
CA LYS A 185 15.86 14.58 0.94
C LYS A 185 16.29 14.37 2.40
N VAL A 186 16.62 13.13 2.76
CA VAL A 186 16.99 12.76 4.13
C VAL A 186 18.43 12.27 4.14
N GLN A 187 19.24 12.81 5.02
CA GLN A 187 20.62 12.36 5.23
C GLN A 187 20.76 11.82 6.66
N LEU A 188 21.41 10.68 6.80
CA LEU A 188 21.74 10.04 8.07
C LEU A 188 23.25 10.00 8.24
N ASP A 189 23.75 10.41 9.39
CA ASP A 189 25.15 10.20 9.77
C ASP A 189 25.24 9.70 11.22
N ARG A 190 26.47 9.50 11.70
CA ARG A 190 26.70 8.99 13.06
C ARG A 190 26.20 9.93 14.15
N GLU A 191 26.10 11.23 13.87
CA GLU A 191 25.74 12.26 14.86
C GLU A 191 24.25 12.56 14.86
N GLY A 192 23.58 12.45 13.71
CA GLY A 192 22.19 12.81 13.59
C GLY A 192 21.54 12.53 12.24
N ILE A 193 20.45 13.24 12.01
CA ILE A 193 19.62 13.19 10.82
C ILE A 193 19.35 14.61 10.31
N SER A 194 19.51 14.80 9.00
CA SER A 194 19.13 16.02 8.29
C SER A 194 17.94 15.75 7.39
N ILE A 195 16.89 16.57 7.47
CA ILE A 195 15.69 16.48 6.64
C ILE A 195 15.42 17.87 6.06
N ASP A 196 15.51 17.99 4.73
CA ASP A 196 15.22 19.24 4.01
C ASP A 196 15.99 20.44 4.61
N GLY A 197 17.29 20.24 4.86
CA GLY A 197 18.21 21.23 5.45
C GLY A 197 18.15 21.37 6.98
N SER A 198 17.15 20.77 7.64
CA SER A 198 17.05 20.82 9.11
C SER A 198 17.73 19.62 9.77
N ARG A 199 18.75 19.87 10.58
CA ARG A 199 19.51 18.83 11.30
C ARG A 199 19.03 18.66 12.74
N ALA A 200 18.96 17.42 13.21
CA ALA A 200 18.80 17.04 14.62
C ALA A 200 19.89 16.03 14.99
N ALA A 201 20.54 16.22 16.14
CA ALA A 201 21.42 15.18 16.67
C ALA A 201 20.58 14.02 17.23
N TRP A 202 21.13 12.80 17.21
CA TRP A 202 20.40 11.61 17.67
C TRP A 202 19.95 11.70 19.13
N ASN A 203 20.76 12.34 19.99
CA ASN A 203 20.44 12.58 21.40
C ASN A 203 19.27 13.57 21.60
N GLU A 204 18.98 14.41 20.61
CA GLU A 204 17.81 15.31 20.63
C GLU A 204 16.54 14.55 20.27
N ILE A 205 16.61 13.43 19.54
CA ILE A 205 15.44 12.66 19.10
C ILE A 205 15.07 11.64 20.18
N ARG A 206 14.03 11.96 20.94
CA ARG A 206 13.56 11.11 22.04
C ARG A 206 12.70 9.94 21.59
N LEU A 207 11.95 10.11 20.51
CA LEU A 207 11.01 9.11 20.01
C LEU A 207 10.91 9.18 18.47
N ALA A 208 10.99 8.04 17.83
CA ALA A 208 10.58 7.83 16.45
C ALA A 208 9.34 6.94 16.41
N VAL A 209 8.27 7.37 15.73
CA VAL A 209 7.06 6.58 15.53
C VAL A 209 6.83 6.35 14.05
N VAL A 210 6.70 5.10 13.65
CA VAL A 210 6.36 4.71 12.29
C VAL A 210 4.90 4.32 12.25
N SER A 211 4.08 5.07 11.51
CA SER A 211 2.65 4.78 11.35
C SER A 211 2.16 5.29 9.99
N HIS A 212 1.23 4.57 9.36
CA HIS A 212 0.57 4.98 8.11
C HIS A 212 1.55 5.41 7.00
N ALA A 213 2.64 4.64 6.84
CA ALA A 213 3.73 4.94 5.94
C ALA A 213 4.40 6.31 6.14
N ARG A 214 4.42 6.78 7.38
CA ARG A 214 5.12 8.01 7.79
C ARG A 214 6.00 7.70 9.00
N LEU A 215 7.17 8.32 9.02
CA LEU A 215 8.06 8.35 10.17
C LEU A 215 7.93 9.72 10.84
N HIS A 216 7.42 9.74 12.06
CA HIS A 216 7.32 10.91 12.92
C HIS A 216 8.49 10.93 13.91
N LEU A 217 9.23 12.03 13.94
CA LEU A 217 10.38 12.22 14.84
C LEU A 217 10.02 13.29 15.88
N TYR A 218 10.24 12.98 17.16
CA TYR A 218 9.91 13.86 18.27
C TYR A 218 11.15 14.20 19.10
N ARG A 219 11.39 15.50 19.34
CA ARG A 219 12.54 15.96 20.15
C ARG A 219 12.26 16.07 21.65
N ARG A 220 11.04 16.46 22.03
CA ARG A 220 10.67 16.72 23.44
C ARG A 220 9.44 15.92 23.85
N LEU A 221 8.25 16.48 23.63
CA LEU A 221 6.96 15.89 23.97
C LEU A 221 6.36 15.21 22.72
N PRO A 222 5.66 14.08 22.87
CA PRO A 222 5.04 13.33 21.78
C PRO A 222 3.76 13.98 21.23
N ILE A 223 3.63 15.31 21.34
CA ILE A 223 2.44 16.06 20.93
C ILE A 223 2.62 16.60 19.51
N PHE A 224 3.79 17.16 19.22
CA PHE A 224 4.14 17.71 17.92
C PHE A 224 5.40 17.05 17.38
N ALA A 225 5.28 16.37 16.25
CA ALA A 225 6.43 15.83 15.55
C ALA A 225 7.31 16.99 15.06
N TRP A 226 8.60 16.95 15.39
CA TRP A 226 9.59 17.90 14.87
C TRP A 226 9.66 17.80 13.33
N ARG A 227 9.69 16.57 12.82
CA ARG A 227 9.62 16.28 11.39
C ARG A 227 8.78 15.03 11.14
N THR A 228 8.10 15.04 10.00
CA THR A 228 7.38 13.88 9.46
C THR A 228 7.95 13.56 8.09
N VAL A 229 8.48 12.36 7.92
CA VAL A 229 9.01 11.87 6.65
C VAL A 229 7.99 10.90 6.06
N ARG A 230 7.62 11.08 4.79
CA ARG A 230 6.75 10.14 4.10
C ARG A 230 7.60 9.03 3.48
N LEU A 231 7.27 7.78 3.78
CA LEU A 231 8.07 6.62 3.36
C LEU A 231 7.87 6.28 1.87
N ASP A 232 6.87 6.83 1.19
CA ASP A 232 6.72 6.76 -0.26
C ASP A 232 7.72 7.66 -1.02
N ARG A 233 8.40 8.57 -0.31
CA ARG A 233 9.40 9.51 -0.89
C ARG A 233 10.83 9.20 -0.48
N VAL A 234 11.05 8.04 0.14
CA VAL A 234 12.35 7.61 0.64
C VAL A 234 12.71 6.29 -0.07
N PRO A 235 13.86 6.21 -0.75
CA PRO A 235 14.32 4.94 -1.31
C PRO A 235 14.64 3.97 -0.17
N ASN A 236 14.42 2.68 -0.40
CA ASN A 236 14.69 1.63 0.58
C ASN A 236 14.09 1.92 1.97
N PRO A 237 12.77 2.18 2.08
CA PRO A 237 12.15 2.70 3.29
C PRO A 237 12.33 1.79 4.51
N ALA A 238 12.39 0.46 4.31
CA ALA A 238 12.66 -0.49 5.39
C ALA A 238 14.09 -0.34 5.96
N VAL A 239 15.09 -0.10 5.10
CA VAL A 239 16.48 0.16 5.52
C VAL A 239 16.55 1.47 6.29
N PHE A 240 15.98 2.54 5.73
CA PHE A 240 15.92 3.85 6.38
C PHE A 240 15.29 3.78 7.77
N VAL A 241 14.12 3.14 7.90
CA VAL A 241 13.45 2.95 9.20
C VAL A 241 14.30 2.10 10.15
N GLY A 242 14.94 1.03 9.66
CA GLY A 242 15.81 0.18 10.47
C GLY A 242 17.02 0.91 11.04
N LEU A 243 17.63 1.82 10.28
CA LEU A 243 18.72 2.68 10.75
C LEU A 243 18.23 3.69 11.78
N VAL A 244 17.15 4.42 11.48
CA VAL A 244 16.58 5.40 12.42
C VAL A 244 16.20 4.72 13.73
N ALA A 245 15.51 3.58 13.68
CA ALA A 245 15.06 2.86 14.87
C ALA A 245 16.22 2.44 15.78
N ARG A 246 17.40 2.17 15.21
CA ARG A 246 18.62 1.82 15.94
C ARG A 246 19.33 3.06 16.51
N SER A 247 19.29 4.18 15.81
CA SER A 247 20.01 5.41 16.21
C SER A 247 19.27 6.24 17.25
N VAL A 248 17.94 6.14 17.32
CA VAL A 248 17.14 6.89 18.30
C VAL A 248 17.03 6.15 19.64
N ARG A 249 16.78 6.89 20.72
CA ARG A 249 16.63 6.32 22.06
C ARG A 249 15.42 5.40 22.20
N ARG A 250 14.31 5.73 21.54
CA ARG A 250 13.07 4.93 21.53
C ARG A 250 12.47 4.95 20.13
N ALA A 251 12.16 3.77 19.62
CA ALA A 251 11.46 3.60 18.35
C ALA A 251 10.17 2.79 18.59
N ARG A 252 9.08 3.23 17.97
CA ARG A 252 7.80 2.53 17.96
C ARG A 252 7.39 2.30 16.51
N ILE A 253 7.26 1.05 16.12
CA ILE A 253 6.84 0.67 14.76
C ILE A 253 5.41 0.14 14.85
N ASP A 254 4.44 1.01 14.60
CA ASP A 254 3.01 0.65 14.57
C ASP A 254 2.55 0.25 13.16
N ASP A 255 3.43 0.35 12.17
CA ASP A 255 3.13 0.03 10.77
C ASP A 255 3.40 -1.45 10.45
N ARG A 256 2.32 -2.18 10.18
CA ARG A 256 2.35 -3.60 9.79
C ARG A 256 3.12 -3.87 8.50
N LEU A 257 3.33 -2.85 7.67
CA LEU A 257 4.08 -3.00 6.42
C LEU A 257 5.59 -3.09 6.66
N ILE A 258 6.08 -2.61 7.81
CA ILE A 258 7.52 -2.50 8.10
C ILE A 258 7.93 -3.43 9.23
N ALA A 259 7.09 -3.58 10.25
CA ALA A 259 7.23 -4.65 11.22
C ALA A 259 6.43 -5.86 10.69
N PRO A 260 7.08 -6.87 10.07
CA PRO A 260 6.40 -8.15 9.84
C PRO A 260 5.86 -8.61 11.20
N ASP A 261 4.55 -8.80 11.26
CA ASP A 261 3.86 -9.13 12.49
C ASP A 261 4.35 -10.51 12.96
N ASP A 262 5.25 -10.55 13.96
CA ASP A 262 5.58 -11.81 14.66
C ASP A 262 4.36 -12.36 15.41
N ARG A 263 3.25 -11.61 15.48
CA ARG A 263 1.96 -12.02 16.05
C ARG A 263 1.18 -12.95 15.12
N GLY A 264 1.84 -13.95 14.52
CA GLY A 264 1.18 -15.01 13.76
C GLY A 264 0.27 -14.53 12.60
N PRO A 265 -0.47 -15.44 11.96
CA PRO A 265 -1.50 -15.05 11.00
C PRO A 265 -2.51 -14.11 11.69
N PRO A 266 -3.05 -13.10 10.99
CA PRO A 266 -3.96 -12.14 11.59
C PRO A 266 -5.05 -12.90 12.33
N ALA A 267 -5.14 -12.67 13.66
CA ALA A 267 -6.09 -13.36 14.52
C ALA A 267 -7.43 -13.40 13.80
N GLN A 268 -7.97 -14.61 13.57
CA GLN A 268 -9.26 -14.76 12.92
C GLN A 268 -10.22 -13.85 13.69
N LEU A 269 -10.80 -12.83 13.05
CA LEU A 269 -11.91 -12.07 13.65
C LEU A 269 -12.80 -13.07 14.38
N THR A 270 -12.89 -12.83 15.68
CA THR A 270 -13.81 -13.50 16.56
C THR A 270 -15.22 -13.38 15.97
N PRO A 271 -16.15 -14.28 16.31
CA PRO A 271 -17.55 -14.14 15.94
C PRO A 271 -18.07 -12.71 16.17
N ALA A 272 -17.69 -12.09 17.30
CA ALA A 272 -17.98 -10.69 17.64
C ALA A 272 -17.42 -9.68 16.62
N GLY A 273 -16.20 -9.90 16.11
CA GLY A 273 -15.62 -9.06 15.06
C GLY A 273 -16.36 -9.14 13.73
N LYS A 274 -16.85 -10.34 13.35
CA LYS A 274 -17.68 -10.52 12.15
C LYS A 274 -19.02 -9.79 12.29
N GLU A 275 -19.65 -9.90 13.45
CA GLU A 275 -20.90 -9.20 13.76
C GLU A 275 -20.71 -7.68 13.70
N ALA A 276 -19.64 -7.15 14.30
CA ALA A 276 -19.32 -5.73 14.23
C ALA A 276 -19.07 -5.24 12.79
N ALA A 277 -18.42 -6.05 11.95
CA ALA A 277 -18.21 -5.75 10.54
C ALA A 277 -19.54 -5.74 9.76
N LEU A 278 -20.41 -6.74 9.95
CA LEU A 278 -21.75 -6.79 9.36
C LEU A 278 -22.62 -5.61 9.80
N LYS A 279 -22.60 -5.27 11.09
CA LYS A 279 -23.33 -4.12 11.64
C LYS A 279 -22.84 -2.81 11.06
N SER A 280 -21.53 -2.65 10.91
CA SER A 280 -20.95 -1.47 10.27
C SER A 280 -21.32 -1.40 8.79
N MET A 281 -21.30 -2.54 8.09
CA MET A 281 -21.74 -2.65 6.71
C MET A 281 -23.20 -2.20 6.56
N PHE A 282 -24.09 -2.76 7.38
CA PHE A 282 -25.52 -2.45 7.36
C PHE A 282 -25.80 -0.96 7.66
N ILE A 283 -25.25 -0.42 8.75
CA ILE A 283 -25.42 0.99 9.12
C ILE A 283 -24.89 1.90 8.00
N GLY A 284 -23.72 1.59 7.44
CA GLY A 284 -23.17 2.35 6.32
C GLY A 284 -24.08 2.35 5.11
N GLY A 285 -24.62 1.18 4.74
CA GLY A 285 -25.58 1.03 3.66
C GLY A 285 -26.83 1.88 3.88
N VAL A 286 -27.44 1.80 5.06
CA VAL A 286 -28.65 2.55 5.41
C VAL A 286 -28.40 4.06 5.34
N VAL A 287 -27.30 4.56 5.93
CA VAL A 287 -26.99 6.00 5.92
C VAL A 287 -26.71 6.50 4.50
N CYS A 288 -26.03 5.68 3.68
CA CYS A 288 -25.77 6.01 2.28
C CYS A 288 -27.09 6.16 1.52
N VAL A 289 -27.97 5.15 1.61
CA VAL A 289 -29.28 5.15 0.95
C VAL A 289 -30.13 6.32 1.42
N ALA A 290 -30.19 6.59 2.72
CA ALA A 290 -30.91 7.74 3.27
C ALA A 290 -30.42 9.08 2.71
N GLY A 291 -29.09 9.25 2.58
CA GLY A 291 -28.49 10.44 1.97
C GLY A 291 -28.89 10.63 0.50
N VAL A 292 -28.91 9.54 -0.28
CA VAL A 292 -29.34 9.60 -1.68
C VAL A 292 -30.84 9.89 -1.79
N MET A 293 -31.67 9.24 -0.97
CA MET A 293 -33.13 9.48 -0.94
C MET A 293 -33.45 10.93 -0.57
N PHE A 294 -32.79 11.49 0.46
CA PHE A 294 -32.95 12.90 0.85
C PHE A 294 -32.59 13.84 -0.31
N THR A 295 -31.46 13.58 -0.96
CA THR A 295 -31.01 14.32 -2.13
C THR A 295 -32.09 14.30 -3.23
N CYS A 296 -32.57 13.13 -3.64
CA CYS A 296 -33.62 13.00 -4.64
C CYS A 296 -34.89 13.79 -4.26
N ALA A 297 -35.34 13.68 -3.01
CA ALA A 297 -36.55 14.38 -2.54
C ALA A 297 -36.42 15.91 -2.68
N THR A 298 -35.23 16.47 -2.43
CA THR A 298 -34.98 17.91 -2.63
C THR A 298 -34.99 18.31 -4.10
N TYR A 299 -34.53 17.45 -5.01
CA TYR A 299 -34.60 17.71 -6.45
C TYR A 299 -36.04 17.72 -6.98
N ALA A 300 -36.92 16.88 -6.43
CA ALA A 300 -38.32 16.80 -6.83
C ALA A 300 -39.15 18.05 -6.45
N ASN A 301 -38.74 18.79 -5.41
CA ASN A 301 -39.52 19.92 -4.86
C ASN A 301 -39.15 21.32 -5.42
N GLY A 302 -38.30 21.39 -6.45
CA GLY A 302 -38.35 22.46 -7.46
C GLY A 302 -37.73 23.85 -7.17
N SER A 303 -37.21 24.15 -5.98
CA SER A 303 -36.61 25.49 -5.74
C SER A 303 -35.24 25.51 -5.06
N VAL A 304 -34.86 24.45 -4.33
CA VAL A 304 -33.55 24.36 -3.66
C VAL A 304 -32.97 22.96 -3.81
N HIS A 305 -31.81 22.86 -4.45
CA HIS A 305 -31.10 21.59 -4.65
C HIS A 305 -30.08 21.38 -3.53
N LEU A 306 -30.42 20.53 -2.56
CA LEU A 306 -29.52 20.18 -1.45
C LEU A 306 -28.92 18.80 -1.70
N LEU A 307 -27.62 18.79 -1.94
CA LEU A 307 -26.86 17.57 -2.19
C LEU A 307 -26.29 17.04 -0.86
N ALA A 308 -26.81 15.93 -0.35
CA ALA A 308 -26.41 15.37 0.94
C ALA A 308 -25.10 14.55 0.85
N TRP A 309 -24.01 15.19 0.39
CA TRP A 309 -22.70 14.55 0.24
C TRP A 309 -22.19 13.91 1.53
N GLY A 310 -22.41 14.55 2.68
CA GLY A 310 -21.95 14.06 3.98
C GLY A 310 -22.48 12.65 4.30
N PRO A 311 -23.80 12.46 4.40
CA PRO A 311 -24.41 11.14 4.62
C PRO A 311 -24.03 10.10 3.57
N ILE A 312 -24.01 10.48 2.28
CA ILE A 312 -23.67 9.55 1.18
C ILE A 312 -22.23 9.04 1.33
N LEU A 313 -21.25 9.93 1.46
CA LEU A 313 -19.84 9.57 1.59
C LEU A 313 -19.57 8.82 2.89
N PHE A 314 -20.15 9.28 4.00
CA PHE A 314 -20.00 8.60 5.30
C PHE A 314 -20.56 7.18 5.25
N GLY A 315 -21.77 7.02 4.73
CA GLY A 315 -22.43 5.73 4.57
C GLY A 315 -21.60 4.79 3.69
N ALA A 316 -21.15 5.27 2.52
CA ALA A 316 -20.33 4.48 1.59
C ALA A 316 -19.00 4.03 2.21
N VAL A 317 -18.29 4.91 2.92
CA VAL A 317 -17.02 4.57 3.60
C VAL A 317 -17.25 3.51 4.69
N ARG A 318 -18.32 3.64 5.48
CA ARG A 318 -18.65 2.69 6.55
C ARG A 318 -19.08 1.33 5.99
N LEU A 319 -19.87 1.33 4.91
CA LEU A 319 -20.27 0.15 4.16
C LEU A 319 -19.03 -0.59 3.65
N TYR A 320 -18.13 0.13 2.97
CA TYR A 320 -16.91 -0.44 2.41
C TYR A 320 -15.98 -1.00 3.48
N ARG A 321 -15.83 -0.32 4.63
CA ARG A 321 -15.03 -0.82 5.76
C ARG A 321 -15.57 -2.14 6.32
N GLY A 322 -16.89 -2.26 6.50
CA GLY A 322 -17.52 -3.51 6.94
C GLY A 322 -17.32 -4.65 5.94
N ALA A 323 -17.53 -4.35 4.65
CA ALA A 323 -17.33 -5.31 3.56
C ALA A 323 -15.87 -5.76 3.42
N ALA A 324 -14.92 -4.83 3.48
CA ALA A 324 -13.48 -5.12 3.41
C ALA A 324 -13.01 -6.03 4.56
N ALA A 325 -13.53 -5.82 5.77
CA ALA A 325 -13.23 -6.67 6.92
C ALA A 325 -13.72 -8.12 6.75
N LEU A 326 -14.78 -8.33 5.96
CA LEU A 326 -15.33 -9.66 5.64
C LEU A 326 -14.61 -10.31 4.45
N TRP A 327 -14.35 -9.56 3.37
CA TRP A 327 -13.88 -10.11 2.09
C TRP A 327 -12.37 -10.30 1.97
N PHE A 328 -11.54 -9.43 2.54
CA PHE A 328 -10.09 -9.53 2.37
C PHE A 328 -9.42 -10.54 3.32
N ARG A 329 -10.16 -11.56 3.77
CA ARG A 329 -9.58 -12.67 4.53
C ARG A 329 -8.84 -13.63 3.60
N PRO A 330 -7.62 -14.06 3.95
CA PRO A 330 -7.02 -15.21 3.29
C PRO A 330 -7.94 -16.43 3.52
N PRO A 331 -8.26 -17.22 2.47
CA PRO A 331 -8.96 -18.48 2.65
C PRO A 331 -8.12 -19.40 3.55
N ARG A 332 -8.82 -20.22 4.36
CA ARG A 332 -8.20 -21.31 5.13
C ARG A 332 -7.50 -22.30 4.20
#